data_AF-A0A1J3KAR1-F1
#
_entry.id   AF-A0A1J3KAR1-F1
#
_cell.length_a   1.000
_cell.length_b   1.000
_cell.length_c   1.000
_cell.angle_alpha   90.00
_cell.angle_beta   90.00
_cell.angle_gamma   90.00
#
_symmetry.space_group_name_H-M   'P 1'
#
loop_
_entity.id
_entity.type
_entity.pdbx_description
1 polymer ?
#
loop_
_entity_poly.entity_id
_entity_poly.type
_entity_poly.pdbx_seq_one_letter_code
_entity_poly.pdbx_strand_id
1 'polypeptide(L)'
;RYSCCKMAEQTERAFQKQLGVNGGFKSKEKKAPGKSGHRFHKSVGLGFKTPREAIEGIYIDKKCPFTGDVNIRGRILSGVVRST
;
A
#
# COMPACT_ATOMS: atom_id res chain seq x y z
N ARG A 1 -9.70 26.82 -8.88
CA ARG A 1 -10.09 25.40 -8.89
C ARG A 1 -9.28 24.71 -7.80
N TYR A 2 -9.84 24.57 -6.61
CA TYR A 2 -9.11 23.99 -5.48
C TYR A 2 -8.99 22.48 -5.70
N SER A 3 -7.76 22.03 -5.96
CA SER A 3 -7.41 20.61 -5.88
C SER A 3 -7.59 20.22 -4.41
N CYS A 4 -8.63 19.44 -4.12
CA CYS A 4 -8.77 18.76 -2.84
C CYS A 4 -7.60 17.80 -2.73
N CYS A 5 -6.51 18.25 -2.10
CA CYS A 5 -5.44 17.37 -1.66
C CYS A 5 -6.12 16.39 -0.70
N LYS A 6 -6.25 15.12 -1.09
CA LYS A 6 -6.90 14.08 -0.28
C LYS A 6 -6.17 13.97 1.07
N MET A 7 -6.70 14.65 2.09
CA MET A 7 -6.24 14.62 3.49
C MET A 7 -6.65 13.32 4.23
N ALA A 8 -6.86 12.22 3.50
CA ALA A 8 -7.80 11.18 3.94
C ALA A 8 -7.20 10.05 4.81
N GLU A 9 -5.91 10.05 5.15
CA GLU A 9 -5.28 8.81 5.64
C GLU A 9 -4.75 8.84 7.06
N GLN A 10 -4.71 10.02 7.67
CA GLN A 10 -4.28 10.20 9.05
C GLN A 10 -5.50 10.52 9.93
N THR A 11 -6.35 9.52 10.15
CA THR A 11 -7.59 9.68 10.94
C THR A 11 -7.35 9.52 12.44
N GLU A 12 -6.34 8.72 12.83
CA GLU A 12 -6.01 8.50 14.23
C GLU A 12 -4.93 9.47 14.73
N ARG A 13 -4.78 9.54 16.06
CA ARG A 13 -3.79 10.41 16.72
C ARG A 13 -2.34 9.98 16.49
N ALA A 14 -2.11 8.68 16.24
CA ALA A 14 -0.77 8.14 16.00
C ALA A 14 -0.43 8.21 14.52
N PHE A 15 0.75 8.73 14.17
CA PHE A 15 1.18 8.84 12.78
C PHE A 15 1.20 7.47 12.09
N GLN A 16 0.38 7.29 11.05
CA GLN A 16 0.42 6.08 10.24
C GLN A 16 1.61 6.17 9.28
N LYS A 17 2.50 5.17 9.34
CA LYS A 17 3.62 4.98 8.41
C LYS A 17 3.83 3.49 8.15
N GLN A 18 4.37 3.15 6.99
CA GLN A 18 4.87 1.78 6.76
C GLN A 18 6.12 1.53 7.60
N LEU A 19 6.25 0.32 8.13
CA LEU A 19 7.45 -0.11 8.85
C LEU A 19 8.58 -0.33 7.83
N GLY A 20 9.77 0.20 8.11
CA GLY A 20 10.93 0.08 7.21
C GLY A 20 10.97 1.04 6.01
N VAL A 21 9.98 1.94 5.87
CA VAL A 21 9.94 2.95 4.80
C VAL A 21 10.08 4.35 5.40
N ASN A 22 11.16 5.05 5.06
CA ASN A 22 11.43 6.40 5.53
C ASN A 22 10.98 7.44 4.50
N GLY A 23 9.84 8.09 4.75
CA GLY A 23 9.30 9.17 3.91
C GLY A 23 10.12 10.48 3.93
N GLY A 24 11.12 10.62 4.80
CA GLY A 24 11.87 11.86 5.01
C GLY A 24 12.98 12.14 4.00
N PHE A 25 13.44 11.14 3.24
CA PHE A 25 14.56 11.30 2.32
C PHE A 25 14.07 11.25 0.88
N LYS A 26 13.94 12.43 0.24
CA LYS A 26 13.79 12.53 -1.22
C LYS A 26 15.16 12.22 -1.84
N SER A 27 15.40 10.98 -2.24
CA SER A 27 16.55 10.67 -3.10
C SER A 27 16.44 11.52 -4.37
N LYS A 28 17.43 12.38 -4.64
CA LYS A 28 17.44 13.35 -5.75
C LYS A 28 17.47 12.72 -7.16
N GLU A 29 17.32 11.40 -7.28
CA GLU A 29 17.33 10.71 -8.57
C GLU A 29 15.91 10.41 -9.04
N LYS A 30 15.61 10.91 -10.24
CA LYS A 30 14.42 10.56 -11.03
C LYS A 30 14.47 9.06 -11.37
N LYS A 31 14.05 8.21 -10.44
CA LYS A 31 13.90 6.77 -10.67
C LYS A 31 12.42 6.46 -10.90
N ALA A 32 12.16 5.67 -11.94
CA ALA A 32 10.83 5.28 -12.43
C ALA A 32 9.84 4.93 -11.31
N PRO A 33 8.52 5.11 -11.52
CA PRO A 33 7.50 4.72 -10.54
C PRO A 33 7.74 3.28 -10.09
N GLY A 34 7.91 3.08 -8.77
CA GLY A 34 8.24 1.79 -8.15
C GLY A 34 9.71 1.59 -7.73
N LYS A 35 10.65 2.44 -8.16
CA LYS A 35 12.07 2.43 -7.72
C LYS A 35 12.43 3.55 -6.73
N SER A 36 11.47 4.40 -6.37
CA SER A 36 11.67 5.59 -5.54
C SER A 36 11.57 5.34 -4.03
N GLY A 37 11.72 4.09 -3.56
CA GLY A 37 11.93 3.75 -2.14
C GLY A 37 10.90 4.27 -1.13
N HIS A 38 9.79 4.86 -1.59
CA HIS A 38 8.87 5.61 -0.74
C HIS A 38 7.66 4.80 -0.29
N ARG A 39 7.46 3.62 -0.86
CA ARG A 39 6.38 2.70 -0.52
C ARG A 39 6.80 1.26 -0.72
N PHE A 40 6.58 0.45 0.31
CA PHE A 40 6.80 -0.99 0.26
C PHE A 40 5.58 -1.68 -0.34
N HIS A 41 5.85 -2.55 -1.32
CA HIS A 41 4.87 -3.43 -1.94
C HIS A 41 5.56 -4.77 -2.22
N LYS A 42 4.84 -5.87 -2.07
CA LYS A 42 5.35 -7.23 -2.31
C LYS A 42 4.42 -8.02 -3.22
N SER A 43 5.00 -8.95 -3.98
CA SER A 43 4.23 -9.98 -4.67
C SER A 43 3.79 -11.06 -3.68
N VAL A 44 2.48 -11.31 -3.59
CA VAL A 44 1.88 -12.27 -2.63
C VAL A 44 1.98 -13.72 -3.07
N GLY A 45 2.31 -13.97 -4.35
CA GLY A 45 2.36 -15.30 -4.95
C GLY A 45 1.02 -15.78 -5.50
N LEU A 46 0.91 -17.09 -5.78
CA LEU A 46 -0.32 -17.76 -6.23
C LEU A 46 -0.93 -17.20 -7.54
N GLY A 47 -0.13 -16.49 -8.35
CA GLY A 47 -0.58 -15.89 -9.62
C GLY A 47 -1.30 -14.55 -9.49
N PHE A 48 -1.47 -14.01 -8.28
CA PHE A 48 -2.10 -12.71 -8.07
C PHE A 48 -1.14 -11.57 -8.41
N LYS A 49 -1.58 -10.69 -9.31
CA LYS A 49 -0.85 -9.46 -9.67
C LYS A 49 -1.11 -8.39 -8.61
N THR A 50 -0.07 -7.65 -8.25
CA THR A 50 -0.18 -6.50 -7.35
C THR A 50 -1.02 -5.40 -8.01
N PRO A 51 -2.09 -4.90 -7.37
CA PRO A 51 -2.92 -3.85 -7.95
C PRO A 51 -2.14 -2.54 -8.06
N ARG A 52 -2.47 -1.70 -9.06
CA ARG A 52 -1.84 -0.38 -9.26
C ARG A 52 -2.00 0.52 -8.04
N GLU A 53 -3.15 0.42 -7.36
CA GLU A 53 -3.44 1.15 -6.12
C GLU A 53 -2.46 0.83 -4.99
N ALA A 54 -1.95 -0.40 -4.90
CA ALA A 54 -0.93 -0.73 -3.90
C ALA A 54 0.43 -0.07 -4.20
N ILE A 55 0.73 0.17 -5.49
CA ILE A 55 1.99 0.73 -5.96
C ILE A 55 1.98 2.26 -5.84
N GLU A 56 0.91 2.90 -6.30
CA GLU A 56 0.80 4.37 -6.43
C GLU A 56 -0.03 5.02 -5.31
N GLY A 57 -0.85 4.24 -4.61
CA GLY A 57 -1.70 4.73 -3.53
C GLY A 57 -0.88 5.16 -2.30
N ILE A 58 -1.51 5.96 -1.44
CA ILE A 58 -0.84 6.54 -0.26
C ILE A 58 -1.23 5.79 1.02
N TYR A 59 -2.31 4.99 0.99
CA TYR A 59 -2.94 4.36 2.16
C TYR A 59 -2.03 3.50 3.01
N ILE A 60 -2.34 3.46 4.31
CA ILE A 60 -1.58 2.67 5.27
C ILE A 60 -2.51 1.69 5.94
N ASP A 61 -2.45 0.46 5.47
CA ASP A 61 -3.16 -0.67 6.03
C ASP A 61 -2.17 -1.76 6.41
N LYS A 62 -2.06 -2.04 7.71
CA LYS A 62 -1.19 -3.09 8.25
C LYS A 62 -1.72 -4.50 7.93
N LYS A 63 -3.01 -4.62 7.60
CA LYS A 63 -3.68 -5.89 7.28
C LYS A 63 -3.68 -6.21 5.79
N CYS A 64 -3.27 -5.27 4.94
CA CYS A 64 -3.20 -5.49 3.51
C CYS A 64 -2.15 -6.56 3.15
N PRO A 65 -2.49 -7.55 2.32
CA PRO A 65 -1.53 -8.59 1.91
C PRO A 65 -0.45 -8.06 0.96
N PHE A 66 -0.68 -6.94 0.25
CA PHE A 66 0.26 -6.40 -0.74
C PHE A 66 1.26 -5.38 -0.18
N THR A 67 0.83 -4.56 0.78
CA THR A 67 1.62 -3.44 1.33
C THR A 67 2.01 -3.60 2.80
N GLY A 68 1.49 -4.63 3.47
CA GLY A 68 1.79 -4.97 4.86
C GLY A 68 2.48 -6.33 5.03
N ASP A 69 2.56 -6.79 6.28
CA ASP A 69 3.31 -8.00 6.65
C ASP A 69 2.47 -9.30 6.51
N VAL A 70 1.18 -9.20 6.18
CA VAL A 70 0.28 -10.35 6.03
C VAL A 70 0.61 -11.16 4.77
N ASN A 71 0.68 -12.49 4.90
CA ASN A 71 0.97 -13.41 3.80
C ASN A 71 -0.25 -14.31 3.51
N ILE A 72 -0.58 -14.51 2.23
CA ILE A 72 -1.65 -15.43 1.81
C ILE A 72 -1.12 -16.87 1.88
N ARG A 73 -1.78 -17.73 2.67
CA ARG A 73 -1.43 -19.14 2.85
C ARG A 73 -2.69 -19.98 3.03
N GLY A 74 -2.63 -21.26 2.69
CA GLY A 74 -3.73 -22.21 2.86
C GLY A 74 -4.67 -22.29 1.66
N ARG A 75 -5.95 -22.57 1.91
CA ARG A 75 -6.99 -22.76 0.89
C ARG A 75 -7.50 -21.40 0.37
N ILE A 76 -7.66 -21.29 -0.95
CA ILE A 76 -8.31 -20.13 -1.60
C ILE A 76 -9.79 -20.48 -1.77
N LEU A 77 -10.67 -19.62 -1.24
CA LEU A 77 -12.12 -19.76 -1.37
C LEU A 77 -12.66 -18.63 -2.24
N SER A 78 -13.61 -18.95 -3.12
CA SER A 78 -14.36 -17.98 -3.94
C SER A 78 -15.81 -17.92 -3.47
N GLY A 79 -16.37 -16.71 -3.35
CA GLY A 79 -17.74 -16.48 -2.94
C GLY A 79 -18.22 -15.07 -3.28
N VAL A 80 -19.52 -14.81 -3.09
CA VAL A 80 -20.14 -13.49 -3.33
C VAL A 80 -20.14 -12.67 -2.04
N VAL A 81 -19.83 -11.37 -2.14
CA VAL A 81 -19.84 -10.43 -1.01
C VAL A 81 -21.28 -10.11 -0.61
N ARG A 82 -21.66 -10.37 0.65
CA ARG A 82 -23.02 -10.12 1.17
C ARG A 82 -23.16 -8.77 1.89
N SER A 83 -22.09 -8.27 2.50
CA SER A 83 -22.04 -7.00 3.22
C SER A 83 -20.61 -6.43 3.17
N THR A 84 -20.49 -5.11 3.04
CA THR A 84 -19.23 -4.37 2.96
C THR A 84 -18.87 -3.68 4.26
#